data_AF-A0A561C7R9-F1
#
_entry.id   AF-A0A561C7R9-F1
#
_cell.length_a   1.000
_cell.length_b   1.000
_cell.length_c   1.000
_cell.angle_alpha   90.00
_cell.angle_beta   90.00
_cell.angle_gamma   90.00
#
_symmetry.space_group_name_H-M   'P 1'
#
loop_
_entity.id
_entity.type
_entity.pdbx_description
1 polymer ?
#
loop_
_entity_poly.entity_id
_entity_poly.type
_entity_poly.pdbx_seq_one_letter_code
_entity_poly.pdbx_strand_id
1 'polypeptide(L)'
;MANQVFANGREVACKAGAGKTICATPDVCMTPPENPATPPGVPVPYPNTGLASDTTDGSRSVQISGQEIMLKNKSYFKTSSGDEAGSAAKKGVISSKNKGKVYFIDWSMDVKFEGENAVRHLDKTTNNHGSPTANESIPWPFVDSMADGNIDKTACDGDKAREERACAEYKPAKKGGKDVCAETGLGGDFASIKGDLPGAAKRASENECAAARRCRLVPYQASPKVEDGIKGCCPAQTGDHIVPKSSFFKDSYGGSPMTGWKKYRMEDAPCMCTEGGSCSGTHGLRHTHHKTTSSVPNGTHRPFDEEVTHCAAGAKAVAPHCDQKCIEAQLKEGHKGLGDTSKDVKHSSTGKTDIEHYSSLQDTINKTAGSLGAPLP
;
A
#
# COMPACT_ATOMS: atom_id res chain seq x y z
N MET A 1 5.41 -15.53 -5.07
CA MET A 1 4.50 -14.47 -4.55
C MET A 1 5.17 -13.87 -3.33
N ALA A 2 5.04 -12.57 -3.07
CA ALA A 2 5.45 -12.03 -1.77
C ALA A 2 4.56 -12.66 -0.70
N ASN A 3 5.14 -13.14 0.39
CA ASN A 3 4.38 -13.71 1.50
C ASN A 3 4.25 -12.63 2.57
N GLN A 4 3.04 -12.12 2.78
CA GLN A 4 2.78 -10.95 3.66
C GLN A 4 2.89 -11.28 5.17
N VAL A 5 3.91 -12.04 5.57
CA VAL A 5 4.18 -12.42 6.97
C VAL A 5 5.46 -11.73 7.41
N PHE A 6 5.35 -10.89 8.42
CA PHE A 6 6.43 -10.00 8.86
C PHE A 6 6.82 -10.26 10.31
N ALA A 7 8.11 -10.11 10.61
CA ALA A 7 8.67 -10.11 11.95
C ALA A 7 9.44 -8.80 12.17
N ASN A 8 9.05 -8.02 13.18
CA ASN A 8 9.50 -6.63 13.40
C ASN A 8 9.44 -5.77 12.11
N GLY A 9 8.33 -5.88 11.37
CA GLY A 9 8.11 -5.11 10.15
C GLY A 9 8.97 -5.51 8.94
N ARG A 10 9.68 -6.64 9.00
CA ARG A 10 10.54 -7.17 7.92
C ARG A 10 10.01 -8.53 7.50
N GLU A 11 9.84 -8.79 6.20
CA GLU A 11 9.24 -10.05 5.72
C GLU A 11 10.06 -11.26 6.16
N VAL A 12 9.41 -12.32 6.62
CA VAL A 12 10.05 -13.56 7.06
C VAL A 12 10.50 -14.37 5.85
N ALA A 13 11.78 -14.73 5.80
CA ALA A 13 12.35 -15.55 4.74
C ALA A 13 11.76 -16.96 4.77
N CYS A 14 11.20 -17.39 3.63
CA CYS A 14 10.59 -18.72 3.50
C CYS A 14 10.66 -19.21 2.06
N LYS A 15 10.51 -20.52 1.89
CA LYS A 15 10.68 -21.17 0.58
C LYS A 15 9.67 -20.75 -0.49
N ALA A 16 8.44 -20.44 -0.09
CA ALA A 16 7.43 -19.92 -1.02
C ALA A 16 7.67 -18.43 -1.38
N GLY A 17 8.61 -17.77 -0.70
CA GLY A 17 8.87 -16.33 -0.84
C GLY A 17 9.62 -15.97 -2.11
N ALA A 18 9.66 -14.66 -2.41
CA ALA A 18 10.35 -14.11 -3.57
C ALA A 18 11.68 -13.43 -3.22
N GLY A 19 12.06 -13.43 -1.94
CA GLY A 19 13.28 -12.79 -1.47
C GLY A 19 14.55 -13.43 -2.03
N LYS A 20 15.60 -12.61 -2.10
CA LYS A 20 16.86 -12.99 -2.74
C LYS A 20 18.04 -12.15 -2.24
N THR A 21 19.20 -12.78 -2.19
CA THR A 21 20.47 -12.06 -2.17
C THR A 21 20.87 -11.81 -3.62
N ILE A 22 21.13 -10.55 -3.99
CA ILE A 22 21.32 -10.15 -5.38
C ILE A 22 22.76 -9.71 -5.61
N CYS A 23 23.45 -10.36 -6.54
CA CYS A 23 24.77 -9.98 -7.03
C CYS A 23 25.79 -9.69 -5.91
N ALA A 24 25.81 -10.52 -4.87
CA ALA A 24 26.76 -10.42 -3.79
C ALA A 24 28.19 -10.67 -4.31
N THR A 25 29.09 -9.73 -4.02
CA THR A 25 30.40 -9.61 -4.69
C THR A 25 31.40 -8.90 -3.75
N PRO A 26 32.70 -9.24 -3.78
CA PRO A 26 33.36 -10.21 -4.65
C PRO A 26 33.37 -11.64 -4.10
N ASP A 27 32.95 -12.59 -4.94
CA ASP A 27 33.21 -14.02 -4.78
C ASP A 27 34.38 -14.44 -5.68
N VAL A 28 35.60 -14.46 -5.13
CA VAL A 28 36.80 -14.76 -5.93
C VAL A 28 36.88 -16.25 -6.18
N CYS A 29 36.67 -16.65 -7.43
CA CYS A 29 36.85 -18.03 -7.89
C CYS A 29 38.01 -18.11 -8.88
N MET A 30 38.65 -19.27 -8.90
CA MET A 30 39.65 -19.61 -9.88
C MET A 30 38.97 -20.01 -11.19
N THR A 31 39.33 -19.32 -12.26
CA THR A 31 38.74 -19.46 -13.59
C THR A 31 39.77 -20.01 -14.58
N PRO A 32 39.39 -20.92 -15.50
CA PRO A 32 40.28 -21.37 -16.57
C PRO A 32 40.85 -20.20 -17.41
N PRO A 33 42.05 -20.34 -18.01
CA PRO A 33 42.83 -21.57 -18.19
C PRO A 33 43.73 -21.93 -16.99
N GLU A 34 44.04 -23.22 -16.85
CA GLU A 34 44.87 -23.78 -15.77
C GLU A 34 46.33 -24.06 -16.19
N ASN A 35 46.68 -23.81 -17.46
CA ASN A 35 47.98 -24.18 -18.03
C ASN A 35 48.84 -22.95 -18.42
N PRO A 36 50.16 -22.96 -18.13
CA PRO A 36 50.94 -24.07 -17.55
C PRO A 36 51.13 -23.97 -16.03
N ALA A 37 50.82 -25.07 -15.32
CA ALA A 37 51.21 -25.53 -13.97
C ALA A 37 51.16 -24.59 -12.74
N THR A 38 50.95 -23.27 -12.87
CA THR A 38 50.83 -22.32 -11.76
C THR A 38 50.33 -20.98 -12.31
N PRO A 39 49.24 -20.35 -11.80
CA PRO A 39 48.42 -20.65 -10.60
C PRO A 39 47.19 -21.55 -10.89
N PRO A 40 46.40 -21.97 -9.88
CA PRO A 40 45.28 -22.93 -10.01
C PRO A 40 44.04 -22.40 -10.76
N GLY A 41 44.26 -21.56 -11.77
CA GLY A 41 43.30 -20.71 -12.46
C GLY A 41 43.61 -19.22 -12.23
N VAL A 42 42.98 -18.36 -13.02
CA VAL A 42 43.00 -16.91 -12.83
C VAL A 42 41.97 -16.55 -11.76
N PRO A 43 42.36 -15.85 -10.67
CA PRO A 43 41.39 -15.41 -9.67
C PRO A 43 40.52 -14.30 -10.25
N VAL A 44 39.23 -14.57 -10.39
CA VAL A 44 38.24 -13.63 -10.94
C VAL A 44 37.11 -13.43 -9.91
N PRO A 45 36.74 -12.19 -9.59
CA PRO A 45 35.59 -11.91 -8.74
C PRO A 45 34.28 -12.13 -9.52
N TYR A 46 33.41 -12.98 -9.00
CA TYR A 46 32.07 -13.22 -9.54
C TYR A 46 30.99 -12.64 -8.63
N PRO A 47 29.82 -12.29 -9.19
CA PRO A 47 28.61 -12.04 -8.41
C PRO A 47 27.91 -13.36 -8.06
N ASN A 48 27.38 -13.48 -6.85
CA ASN A 48 26.50 -14.57 -6.45
C ASN A 48 25.08 -14.07 -6.16
N THR A 49 24.10 -14.86 -6.59
CA THR A 49 22.69 -14.65 -6.25
C THR A 49 22.15 -15.90 -5.56
N GLY A 50 21.46 -15.73 -4.44
CA GLY A 50 20.77 -16.78 -3.71
C GLY A 50 19.28 -16.50 -3.63
N LEU A 51 18.44 -17.52 -3.80
CA LEU A 51 16.99 -17.38 -3.89
C LEU A 51 16.28 -18.05 -2.69
N ALA A 52 15.25 -17.39 -2.17
CA ALA A 52 14.43 -17.95 -1.09
C ALA A 52 13.79 -19.29 -1.47
N SER A 53 13.47 -19.50 -2.76
CA SER A 53 12.95 -20.76 -3.29
C SER A 53 13.86 -21.97 -3.07
N ASP A 54 15.16 -21.74 -2.87
CA ASP A 54 16.15 -22.78 -2.59
C ASP A 54 16.30 -23.09 -1.09
N THR A 55 15.43 -22.55 -0.24
CA THR A 55 15.42 -22.86 1.19
C THR A 55 15.32 -24.38 1.42
N THR A 56 16.09 -24.85 2.39
CA THR A 56 16.07 -26.22 2.91
C THR A 56 16.39 -26.22 4.39
N ASP A 57 16.06 -27.32 5.06
CA ASP A 57 16.27 -27.50 6.50
C ASP A 57 15.59 -26.38 7.31
N GLY A 58 14.43 -25.94 6.81
CA GLY A 58 13.51 -25.00 7.43
C GLY A 58 12.66 -25.60 8.54
N SER A 59 11.79 -24.78 9.11
CA SER A 59 10.82 -25.20 10.12
C SER A 59 9.89 -26.29 9.60
N ARG A 60 9.57 -27.26 10.46
CA ARG A 60 8.65 -28.36 10.14
C ARG A 60 7.22 -28.08 10.58
N SER A 61 7.06 -27.30 11.66
CA SER A 61 5.78 -27.00 12.30
C SER A 61 5.22 -25.63 11.88
N VAL A 62 6.08 -24.67 11.56
CA VAL A 62 5.68 -23.32 11.12
C VAL A 62 5.91 -23.22 9.63
N GLN A 63 4.84 -22.94 8.88
CA GLN A 63 4.88 -22.86 7.43
C GLN A 63 4.24 -21.56 6.96
N ILE A 64 4.80 -21.00 5.89
CA ILE A 64 4.21 -19.89 5.15
C ILE A 64 3.85 -20.42 3.78
N SER A 65 2.58 -20.24 3.37
CA SER A 65 2.06 -20.75 2.09
C SER A 65 2.29 -22.26 1.91
N GLY A 66 2.18 -23.02 3.01
CA GLY A 66 2.39 -24.48 3.04
C GLY A 66 3.86 -24.92 2.86
N GLN A 67 4.83 -24.01 2.97
CA GLN A 67 6.25 -24.29 2.80
C GLN A 67 7.08 -23.88 4.00
N GLU A 68 8.24 -24.51 4.14
CA GLU A 68 9.17 -24.29 5.25
C GLU A 68 9.66 -22.83 5.31
N ILE A 69 9.72 -22.28 6.53
CA ILE A 69 10.34 -20.99 6.81
C ILE A 69 11.78 -21.17 7.27
N MET A 70 12.61 -20.14 7.12
CA MET A 70 14.01 -20.21 7.52
C MET A 70 14.21 -20.02 9.03
N LEU A 71 15.09 -20.85 9.60
CA LEU A 71 15.51 -20.83 10.98
C LEU A 71 16.99 -20.48 11.08
N LYS A 72 17.33 -19.60 12.03
CA LYS A 72 18.71 -19.28 12.41
C LYS A 72 19.56 -20.55 12.56
N ASN A 73 20.76 -20.52 11.99
CA ASN A 73 21.80 -21.56 12.12
C ASN A 73 21.39 -23.00 11.74
N LYS A 74 20.22 -23.19 11.12
CA LYS A 74 19.74 -24.50 10.66
C LYS A 74 19.47 -24.49 9.16
N SER A 75 18.73 -23.49 8.71
CA SER A 75 18.29 -23.39 7.32
C SER A 75 19.29 -22.61 6.47
N TYR A 76 19.31 -22.91 5.18
CA TYR A 76 20.15 -22.24 4.19
C TYR A 76 19.52 -22.34 2.80
N PHE A 77 20.01 -21.53 1.84
CA PHE A 77 19.70 -21.78 0.43
C PHE A 77 20.66 -22.83 -0.11
N LYS A 78 20.11 -23.82 -0.82
CA LYS A 78 20.85 -24.98 -1.33
C LYS A 78 22.01 -24.60 -2.25
N THR A 79 21.89 -23.50 -2.98
CA THR A 79 22.83 -23.08 -4.03
C THR A 79 22.83 -21.56 -4.19
N SER A 80 23.94 -21.03 -4.71
CA SER A 80 24.03 -19.73 -5.35
C SER A 80 24.22 -19.88 -6.87
N SER A 81 24.13 -18.77 -7.60
CA SER A 81 24.39 -18.69 -9.05
C SER A 81 25.12 -17.40 -9.42
N GLY A 82 25.91 -17.44 -10.50
CA GLY A 82 26.67 -16.31 -11.05
C GLY A 82 28.19 -16.53 -11.04
N ASP A 83 28.66 -17.57 -10.35
CA ASP A 83 30.06 -17.96 -10.19
C ASP A 83 30.43 -19.25 -10.98
N GLU A 84 29.54 -19.72 -11.86
CA GLU A 84 29.73 -20.99 -12.60
C GLU A 84 30.99 -21.02 -13.45
N ALA A 85 31.42 -19.88 -13.98
CA ALA A 85 32.65 -19.77 -14.78
C ALA A 85 33.92 -19.95 -13.94
N GLY A 86 33.84 -19.77 -12.62
CA GLY A 86 34.89 -20.08 -11.65
C GLY A 86 35.05 -21.59 -11.43
N SER A 87 35.24 -22.33 -12.51
CA SER A 87 35.19 -23.80 -12.54
C SER A 87 36.56 -24.46 -12.62
N ALA A 88 37.65 -23.74 -12.38
CA ALA A 88 38.97 -24.36 -12.27
C ALA A 88 38.99 -25.35 -11.09
N ALA A 89 39.99 -26.22 -11.01
CA ALA A 89 40.08 -27.30 -10.02
C ALA A 89 39.86 -26.81 -8.59
N LYS A 90 40.37 -25.61 -8.26
CA LYS A 90 40.17 -24.97 -6.96
C LYS A 90 38.81 -24.31 -6.79
N LYS A 91 38.15 -23.82 -7.85
CA LYS A 91 36.91 -23.01 -7.79
C LYS A 91 37.07 -21.83 -6.83
N GLY A 92 36.16 -21.61 -5.90
CA GLY A 92 36.30 -20.62 -4.84
C GLY A 92 37.63 -20.73 -4.11
N VAL A 93 38.36 -19.62 -4.03
CA VAL A 93 39.71 -19.57 -3.42
C VAL A 93 39.71 -20.08 -1.97
N ILE A 94 38.63 -19.82 -1.24
CA ILE A 94 38.44 -20.22 0.15
C ILE A 94 37.59 -21.50 0.23
N SER A 95 36.36 -21.48 -0.30
CA SER A 95 35.40 -22.59 -0.09
C SER A 95 35.72 -23.84 -0.90
N SER A 96 36.53 -23.72 -1.95
CA SER A 96 36.73 -24.73 -2.98
C SER A 96 35.44 -25.19 -3.68
N LYS A 97 34.44 -24.31 -3.73
CA LYS A 97 33.14 -24.51 -4.39
C LYS A 97 32.86 -23.38 -5.38
N ASN A 98 32.01 -23.68 -6.34
CA ASN A 98 31.18 -22.73 -7.06
C ASN A 98 29.73 -23.17 -6.84
N LYS A 99 28.78 -22.25 -6.94
CA LYS A 99 27.36 -22.50 -6.63
C LYS A 99 27.12 -23.05 -5.22
N GLY A 100 27.98 -22.70 -4.26
CA GLY A 100 27.89 -23.19 -2.89
C GLY A 100 26.62 -22.72 -2.17
N LYS A 101 26.45 -23.14 -0.91
CA LYS A 101 25.28 -22.76 -0.10
C LYS A 101 25.31 -21.28 0.26
N VAL A 102 24.14 -20.72 0.58
CA VAL A 102 24.01 -19.37 1.13
C VAL A 102 23.48 -19.45 2.56
N TYR A 103 24.21 -18.87 3.50
CA TYR A 103 23.85 -18.84 4.91
C TYR A 103 23.51 -17.43 5.35
N PHE A 104 22.58 -17.32 6.31
CA PHE A 104 22.29 -16.06 6.99
C PHE A 104 23.15 -15.92 8.23
N ILE A 105 23.62 -14.70 8.47
CA ILE A 105 24.44 -14.35 9.62
C ILE A 105 23.76 -13.36 10.58
N ASP A 106 22.60 -12.83 10.19
CA ASP A 106 21.71 -12.00 11.02
C ASP A 106 20.30 -12.61 11.07
N TRP A 107 19.51 -12.20 12.06
CA TRP A 107 18.14 -12.68 12.32
C TRP A 107 17.38 -11.72 13.24
N SER A 108 16.08 -11.95 13.45
CA SER A 108 15.26 -11.26 14.47
C SER A 108 15.81 -11.45 15.87
N MET A 109 15.77 -10.42 16.71
CA MET A 109 16.28 -10.50 18.08
C MET A 109 15.28 -11.17 19.05
N ASP A 110 14.00 -11.14 18.73
CA ASP A 110 12.89 -11.47 19.64
C ASP A 110 11.85 -12.43 19.02
N VAL A 111 11.67 -12.43 17.70
CA VAL A 111 10.76 -13.37 17.03
C VAL A 111 11.48 -14.69 16.77
N LYS A 112 10.91 -15.77 17.30
CA LYS A 112 11.45 -17.13 17.19
C LYS A 112 10.39 -18.12 16.70
N PHE A 113 10.82 -19.05 15.87
CA PHE A 113 10.06 -20.21 15.43
C PHE A 113 10.82 -21.48 15.83
N GLU A 114 10.14 -22.43 16.47
CA GLU A 114 10.79 -23.66 16.96
C GLU A 114 12.01 -23.40 17.86
N GLY A 115 11.98 -22.30 18.64
CA GLY A 115 13.07 -21.88 19.52
C GLY A 115 14.22 -21.15 18.81
N GLU A 116 14.23 -21.08 17.48
CA GLU A 116 15.25 -20.39 16.68
C GLU A 116 14.76 -19.06 16.15
N ASN A 117 15.64 -18.07 16.05
CA ASN A 117 15.29 -16.75 15.57
C ASN A 117 14.88 -16.74 14.09
N ALA A 118 13.88 -15.92 13.77
CA ALA A 118 13.36 -15.73 12.42
C ALA A 118 14.36 -14.99 11.53
N VAL A 119 14.62 -15.50 10.33
CA VAL A 119 15.39 -14.82 9.28
C VAL A 119 14.46 -13.95 8.43
N ARG A 120 14.89 -12.75 8.04
CA ARG A 120 14.01 -11.75 7.45
C ARG A 120 14.69 -10.90 6.39
N HIS A 121 13.88 -10.16 5.63
CA HIS A 121 14.34 -9.08 4.76
C HIS A 121 15.38 -8.20 5.46
N LEU A 122 16.49 -7.86 4.81
CA LEU A 122 17.69 -7.11 5.26
C LEU A 122 18.64 -7.88 6.21
N ASP A 123 18.32 -9.11 6.59
CA ASP A 123 19.28 -9.92 7.34
C ASP A 123 20.39 -10.32 6.36
N LYS A 124 21.65 -10.23 6.81
CA LYS A 124 22.79 -10.45 5.93
C LYS A 124 22.99 -11.93 5.64
N THR A 125 23.46 -12.20 4.43
CA THR A 125 23.90 -13.51 3.98
C THR A 125 25.35 -13.49 3.57
N THR A 126 25.95 -14.67 3.54
CA THR A 126 27.24 -14.95 2.91
C THR A 126 27.06 -16.11 1.94
N ASN A 127 27.75 -16.07 0.80
CA ASN A 127 27.48 -16.95 -0.34
C ASN A 127 28.64 -17.90 -0.67
N ASN A 128 28.33 -18.86 -1.55
CA ASN A 128 29.25 -19.86 -2.07
C ASN A 128 30.00 -20.66 -0.98
N HIS A 129 29.25 -21.15 0.01
CA HIS A 129 29.82 -21.90 1.13
C HIS A 129 30.21 -23.34 0.78
N GLY A 130 31.35 -23.76 1.33
CA GLY A 130 31.81 -25.16 1.40
C GLY A 130 31.32 -25.93 2.63
N SER A 131 30.44 -25.32 3.45
CA SER A 131 29.92 -25.79 4.74
C SER A 131 31.01 -25.97 5.84
N PRO A 132 31.24 -25.00 6.74
CA PRO A 132 30.57 -23.70 6.87
C PRO A 132 31.34 -22.53 6.23
N THR A 133 32.50 -22.73 5.61
CA THR A 133 33.33 -21.62 5.14
C THR A 133 32.75 -20.94 3.91
N ALA A 134 32.51 -19.63 3.98
CA ALA A 134 32.10 -18.80 2.84
C ALA A 134 33.27 -18.54 1.89
N ASN A 135 33.00 -18.39 0.60
CA ASN A 135 33.99 -17.88 -0.36
C ASN A 135 33.89 -16.39 -0.57
N GLU A 136 32.66 -15.88 -0.52
CA GLU A 136 32.38 -14.45 -0.56
C GLU A 136 32.92 -13.75 0.68
N SER A 137 33.55 -12.59 0.45
CA SER A 137 34.29 -11.86 1.48
C SER A 137 33.47 -10.84 2.27
N ILE A 138 32.30 -10.43 1.75
CA ILE A 138 31.50 -9.34 2.30
C ILE A 138 30.06 -9.80 2.46
N PRO A 139 29.50 -9.80 3.69
CA PRO A 139 28.10 -10.12 3.88
C PRO A 139 27.16 -9.17 3.14
N TRP A 140 26.13 -9.72 2.51
CA TRP A 140 25.22 -9.00 1.63
C TRP A 140 23.78 -9.03 2.15
N PRO A 141 22.98 -7.97 2.02
CA PRO A 141 21.60 -8.02 2.48
C PRO A 141 20.76 -9.00 1.66
N PHE A 142 19.93 -9.78 2.35
CA PHE A 142 18.80 -10.47 1.73
C PHE A 142 17.67 -9.47 1.46
N VAL A 143 17.23 -9.37 0.22
CA VAL A 143 16.21 -8.40 -0.20
C VAL A 143 14.88 -9.12 -0.38
N ASP A 144 13.86 -8.64 0.32
CA ASP A 144 12.45 -9.03 0.22
C ASP A 144 11.61 -7.79 0.57
N SER A 145 10.35 -7.92 1.01
CA SER A 145 9.55 -6.76 1.38
C SER A 145 9.69 -6.31 2.85
N MET A 146 9.39 -5.04 3.09
CA MET A 146 9.12 -4.49 4.42
C MET A 146 7.61 -4.42 4.60
N ALA A 147 7.14 -4.61 5.85
CA ALA A 147 5.78 -4.21 6.18
C ALA A 147 5.70 -2.69 6.01
N ASP A 148 4.66 -2.22 5.35
CA ASP A 148 4.36 -0.80 5.34
C ASP A 148 3.95 -0.38 6.75
N GLY A 149 4.90 0.19 7.49
CA GLY A 149 4.67 0.67 8.84
C GLY A 149 3.45 1.60 8.88
N ASN A 150 2.49 1.24 9.72
CA ASN A 150 1.33 2.02 10.18
C ASN A 150 0.04 2.02 9.36
N ILE A 151 -0.11 1.23 8.30
CA ILE A 151 -1.40 1.21 7.59
C ILE A 151 -1.79 -0.23 7.30
N ASP A 152 -2.90 -0.64 7.90
CA ASP A 152 -3.62 -1.87 7.60
C ASP A 152 -4.08 -1.83 6.14
N LYS A 153 -3.15 -2.00 5.19
CA LYS A 153 -3.44 -2.02 3.74
C LYS A 153 -4.38 -3.17 3.38
N THR A 154 -4.45 -4.17 4.27
CA THR A 154 -5.41 -5.27 4.27
C THR A 154 -6.84 -4.82 4.61
N ALA A 155 -7.03 -3.74 5.39
CA ALA A 155 -8.36 -3.16 5.64
C ALA A 155 -9.07 -2.71 4.36
N CYS A 156 -8.33 -2.46 3.27
CA CYS A 156 -8.89 -2.08 1.98
C CYS A 156 -9.19 -3.26 1.04
N ASP A 157 -8.87 -4.50 1.41
CA ASP A 157 -8.98 -5.62 0.48
C ASP A 157 -10.43 -5.92 0.09
N GLY A 158 -11.36 -5.80 1.03
CA GLY A 158 -12.79 -5.89 0.76
C GLY A 158 -13.32 -4.85 -0.23
N ASP A 159 -12.91 -3.58 -0.06
CA ASP A 159 -13.31 -2.49 -0.95
C ASP A 159 -12.66 -2.63 -2.35
N LYS A 160 -11.40 -3.07 -2.43
CA LYS A 160 -10.73 -3.39 -3.70
C LYS A 160 -11.45 -4.52 -4.44
N ALA A 161 -11.75 -5.62 -3.76
CA ALA A 161 -12.45 -6.77 -4.35
C ALA A 161 -13.86 -6.40 -4.83
N ARG A 162 -14.54 -5.51 -4.10
CA ARG A 162 -15.83 -4.96 -4.54
C ARG A 162 -15.68 -4.13 -5.81
N GLU A 163 -14.72 -3.21 -5.85
CA GLU A 163 -14.48 -2.38 -7.04
C GLU A 163 -14.14 -3.26 -8.24
N GLU A 164 -13.22 -4.23 -8.09
CA GLU A 164 -12.81 -5.13 -9.16
C GLU A 164 -14.00 -5.90 -9.76
N ARG A 165 -14.84 -6.48 -8.89
CA ARG A 165 -16.04 -7.22 -9.32
C ARG A 165 -17.06 -6.29 -9.99
N ALA A 166 -17.40 -5.18 -9.35
CA ALA A 166 -18.44 -4.27 -9.82
C ALA A 166 -18.05 -3.56 -11.13
N CYS A 167 -16.75 -3.27 -11.29
CA CYS A 167 -16.21 -2.57 -12.45
C CYS A 167 -15.68 -3.48 -13.55
N ALA A 168 -15.84 -4.81 -13.45
CA ALA A 168 -15.27 -5.78 -14.40
C ALA A 168 -15.68 -5.52 -15.88
N GLU A 169 -16.89 -4.99 -16.11
CA GLU A 169 -17.42 -4.70 -17.45
C GLU A 169 -17.13 -3.27 -17.95
N TYR A 170 -16.48 -2.45 -17.13
CA TYR A 170 -16.22 -1.04 -17.40
C TYR A 170 -14.77 -0.78 -17.80
N LYS A 171 -14.53 0.35 -18.47
CA LYS A 171 -13.16 0.83 -18.73
C LYS A 171 -12.49 1.28 -17.43
N PRO A 172 -11.17 1.05 -17.28
CA PRO A 172 -10.25 0.38 -18.18
C PRO A 172 -10.16 -1.14 -17.96
N ALA A 173 -10.85 -1.70 -16.95
CA ALA A 173 -10.77 -3.13 -16.61
C ALA A 173 -11.07 -4.04 -17.82
N LYS A 174 -12.04 -3.64 -18.67
CA LYS A 174 -12.34 -4.30 -19.94
C LYS A 174 -12.02 -3.39 -21.13
N LYS A 175 -11.21 -3.90 -22.07
CA LYS A 175 -10.97 -3.22 -23.35
C LYS A 175 -12.28 -3.11 -24.13
N GLY A 176 -12.71 -1.88 -24.42
CA GLY A 176 -14.03 -1.62 -25.04
C GLY A 176 -15.21 -1.74 -24.07
N GLY A 177 -14.97 -1.80 -22.76
CA GLY A 177 -16.00 -1.81 -21.73
C GLY A 177 -16.84 -0.52 -21.69
N LYS A 178 -17.87 -0.52 -20.85
CA LYS A 178 -18.74 0.66 -20.66
C LYS A 178 -17.99 1.78 -19.94
N ASP A 179 -18.49 3.00 -20.09
CA ASP A 179 -18.03 4.16 -19.31
C ASP A 179 -19.00 4.39 -18.15
N VAL A 180 -18.49 4.23 -16.92
CA VAL A 180 -19.32 4.36 -15.71
C VAL A 180 -19.79 5.80 -15.48
N CYS A 181 -18.99 6.80 -15.85
CA CYS A 181 -19.36 8.19 -15.73
C CYS A 181 -20.44 8.53 -16.75
N ALA A 182 -20.35 8.01 -17.98
CA ALA A 182 -21.41 8.17 -18.97
C ALA A 182 -22.73 7.47 -18.53
N GLU A 183 -22.65 6.22 -18.08
CA GLU A 183 -23.81 5.41 -17.67
C GLU A 183 -24.57 6.01 -16.48
N THR A 184 -23.86 6.66 -15.55
CA THR A 184 -24.46 7.35 -14.40
C THR A 184 -24.93 8.78 -14.71
N GLY A 185 -24.66 9.28 -15.92
CA GLY A 185 -24.92 10.67 -16.30
C GLY A 185 -23.98 11.69 -15.62
N LEU A 186 -22.78 11.26 -15.24
CA LEU A 186 -21.73 12.06 -14.60
C LEU A 186 -20.56 12.41 -15.56
N GLY A 187 -20.66 12.04 -16.84
CA GLY A 187 -19.64 12.30 -17.85
C GLY A 187 -19.59 13.77 -18.34
N GLY A 188 -20.65 14.55 -18.08
CA GLY A 188 -20.69 15.99 -18.37
C GLY A 188 -19.95 16.83 -17.34
N ASP A 189 -19.93 18.15 -17.50
CA ASP A 189 -19.39 19.04 -16.46
C ASP A 189 -20.32 19.15 -15.24
N PHE A 190 -19.88 19.82 -14.18
CA PHE A 190 -20.72 20.03 -12.99
C PHE A 190 -22.06 20.73 -13.30
N ALA A 191 -22.11 21.59 -14.32
CA ALA A 191 -23.33 22.28 -14.71
C ALA A 191 -24.43 21.29 -15.16
N SER A 192 -24.03 20.14 -15.74
CA SER A 192 -24.97 19.08 -16.16
C SER A 192 -25.80 18.47 -15.03
N ILE A 193 -25.30 18.47 -13.79
CA ILE A 193 -26.01 17.88 -12.63
C ILE A 193 -26.54 18.91 -11.64
N LYS A 194 -26.22 20.20 -11.82
CA LYS A 194 -26.55 21.28 -10.87
C LYS A 194 -28.05 21.39 -10.57
N GLY A 195 -28.90 21.06 -11.55
CA GLY A 195 -30.36 21.10 -11.41
C GLY A 195 -30.98 19.87 -10.74
N ASP A 196 -30.23 18.76 -10.61
CA ASP A 196 -30.71 17.48 -10.07
C ASP A 196 -29.58 16.78 -9.28
N LEU A 197 -29.10 17.44 -8.22
CA LEU A 197 -28.08 16.85 -7.34
C LEU A 197 -28.56 15.58 -6.62
N PRO A 198 -29.81 15.50 -6.11
CA PRO A 198 -30.32 14.27 -5.50
C PRO A 198 -30.40 13.10 -6.49
N GLY A 199 -30.87 13.34 -7.72
CA GLY A 199 -30.92 12.29 -8.75
C GLY A 199 -29.53 11.88 -9.22
N ALA A 200 -28.58 12.81 -9.34
CA ALA A 200 -27.19 12.48 -9.63
C ALA A 200 -26.58 11.59 -8.54
N ALA A 201 -26.77 11.94 -7.26
CA ALA A 201 -26.32 11.14 -6.13
C ALA A 201 -26.97 9.75 -6.09
N LYS A 202 -28.27 9.66 -6.41
CA LYS A 202 -29.00 8.41 -6.53
C LYS A 202 -28.40 7.51 -7.62
N ARG A 203 -28.24 8.02 -8.84
CA ARG A 203 -27.63 7.27 -9.98
C ARG A 203 -26.21 6.80 -9.66
N ALA A 204 -25.40 7.65 -9.04
CA ALA A 204 -24.05 7.32 -8.61
C ALA A 204 -24.02 6.20 -7.56
N SER A 205 -25.00 6.19 -6.65
CA SER A 205 -25.08 5.18 -5.59
C SER A 205 -25.69 3.87 -6.07
N GLU A 206 -26.62 3.91 -7.03
CA GLU A 206 -27.30 2.71 -7.59
C GLU A 206 -26.44 1.92 -8.57
N ASN A 207 -25.47 2.57 -9.22
CA ASN A 207 -24.50 1.87 -10.04
C ASN A 207 -23.39 1.26 -9.18
N GLU A 208 -23.27 -0.06 -9.17
CA GLU A 208 -22.33 -0.77 -8.30
C GLU A 208 -20.87 -0.35 -8.52
N CYS A 209 -20.46 -0.09 -9.77
CA CYS A 209 -19.09 0.33 -10.07
C CYS A 209 -18.84 1.76 -9.58
N ALA A 210 -19.75 2.71 -9.84
CA ALA A 210 -19.61 4.08 -9.37
C ALA A 210 -19.61 4.15 -7.83
N ALA A 211 -20.49 3.39 -7.18
CA ALA A 211 -20.56 3.30 -5.74
C ALA A 211 -19.28 2.68 -5.15
N ALA A 212 -18.77 1.58 -5.72
CA ALA A 212 -17.53 0.98 -5.26
C ALA A 212 -16.32 1.91 -5.43
N ARG A 213 -16.24 2.63 -6.56
CA ARG A 213 -15.19 3.63 -6.82
C ARG A 213 -15.20 4.78 -5.83
N ARG A 214 -16.35 5.13 -5.23
CA ARG A 214 -16.43 6.15 -4.17
C ARG A 214 -15.59 5.78 -2.93
N CYS A 215 -15.37 4.48 -2.66
CA CYS A 215 -14.55 4.01 -1.55
C CYS A 215 -13.05 4.24 -1.77
N ARG A 216 -12.62 4.42 -3.03
CA ARG A 216 -11.23 4.74 -3.36
C ARG A 216 -11.04 6.26 -3.39
N LEU A 217 -10.25 6.76 -2.45
CA LEU A 217 -9.84 8.15 -2.45
C LEU A 217 -8.86 8.41 -3.60
N VAL A 218 -9.03 9.55 -4.25
CA VAL A 218 -8.23 9.98 -5.40
C VAL A 218 -7.63 11.36 -5.12
N PRO A 219 -6.48 11.72 -5.69
CA PRO A 219 -5.97 13.09 -5.55
C PRO A 219 -6.95 14.10 -6.17
N TYR A 220 -7.05 15.29 -5.59
CA TYR A 220 -7.95 16.34 -6.07
C TYR A 220 -7.67 16.74 -7.54
N GLN A 221 -6.40 16.81 -7.93
CA GLN A 221 -6.00 16.97 -9.32
C GLN A 221 -5.30 15.70 -9.81
N ALA A 222 -6.09 14.80 -10.39
CA ALA A 222 -5.55 13.75 -11.23
C ALA A 222 -5.19 14.34 -12.61
N SER A 223 -3.90 14.52 -12.88
CA SER A 223 -3.41 14.89 -14.22
C SER A 223 -2.71 13.71 -14.90
N PRO A 224 -3.07 13.36 -16.15
CA PRO A 224 -4.17 13.94 -16.92
C PRO A 224 -5.54 13.56 -16.32
N LYS A 225 -6.59 14.38 -16.59
CA LYS A 225 -8.00 14.01 -16.34
C LYS A 225 -8.27 12.74 -17.15
N VAL A 226 -8.21 11.58 -16.53
CA VAL A 226 -8.37 10.32 -17.24
C VAL A 226 -9.86 10.08 -17.45
N GLU A 227 -10.26 9.90 -18.71
CA GLU A 227 -11.63 9.63 -19.16
C GLU A 227 -12.26 8.36 -18.56
N ASP A 228 -11.50 7.59 -17.77
CA ASP A 228 -11.91 6.32 -17.20
C ASP A 228 -12.46 6.41 -15.77
N GLY A 229 -12.37 7.57 -15.09
CA GLY A 229 -12.80 7.73 -13.70
C GLY A 229 -12.02 6.89 -12.69
N ILE A 230 -10.80 6.48 -13.02
CA ILE A 230 -9.93 5.70 -12.11
C ILE A 230 -8.92 6.56 -11.38
N LYS A 231 -8.26 7.48 -12.08
CA LYS A 231 -7.25 8.34 -11.44
C LYS A 231 -7.86 9.53 -10.72
N GLY A 232 -9.13 9.85 -10.97
CA GLY A 232 -9.86 10.99 -10.42
C GLY A 232 -11.38 10.78 -10.49
N CYS A 233 -12.14 11.79 -10.07
CA CYS A 233 -13.60 11.75 -10.09
C CYS A 233 -14.19 11.89 -11.49
N CYS A 234 -15.44 11.44 -11.66
CA CYS A 234 -16.17 11.72 -12.90
C CYS A 234 -16.26 13.24 -13.14
N PRO A 235 -16.27 13.72 -14.41
CA PRO A 235 -16.21 15.15 -14.71
C PRO A 235 -17.30 16.03 -14.04
N ALA A 236 -18.49 15.47 -13.78
CA ALA A 236 -19.57 16.19 -13.10
C ALA A 236 -19.44 16.18 -11.56
N GLN A 237 -18.62 15.30 -11.01
CA GLN A 237 -18.40 15.17 -9.57
C GLN A 237 -17.36 16.17 -9.07
N THR A 238 -17.43 16.43 -7.76
CA THR A 238 -16.44 17.23 -7.04
C THR A 238 -15.61 16.31 -6.14
N GLY A 239 -14.29 16.47 -6.18
CA GLY A 239 -13.41 15.86 -5.21
C GLY A 239 -13.55 16.57 -3.86
N ASP A 240 -14.09 15.87 -2.86
CA ASP A 240 -14.26 16.36 -1.50
C ASP A 240 -13.04 16.00 -0.66
N HIS A 241 -12.31 17.01 -0.19
CA HIS A 241 -11.25 16.83 0.81
C HIS A 241 -11.86 16.34 2.12
N ILE A 242 -11.81 15.02 2.34
CA ILE A 242 -12.41 14.37 3.51
C ILE A 242 -11.90 15.01 4.80
N VAL A 243 -10.57 15.17 4.94
CA VAL A 243 -9.98 16.12 5.89
C VAL A 243 -9.94 17.49 5.20
N PRO A 244 -10.71 18.48 5.67
CA PRO A 244 -10.84 19.74 4.95
C PRO A 244 -9.49 20.44 4.74
N LYS A 245 -9.27 21.01 3.55
CA LYS A 245 -8.00 21.69 3.22
C LYS A 245 -7.63 22.81 4.21
N SER A 246 -8.62 23.47 4.80
CA SER A 246 -8.44 24.53 5.80
C SER A 246 -7.98 24.02 7.16
N SER A 247 -8.05 22.70 7.42
CA SER A 247 -7.53 22.06 8.63
C SER A 247 -6.00 22.14 8.74
N PHE A 248 -5.30 22.31 7.61
CA PHE A 248 -3.84 22.39 7.55
C PHE A 248 -3.29 23.82 7.65
N PHE A 249 -4.18 24.80 7.89
CA PHE A 249 -3.84 26.22 8.00
C PHE A 249 -4.40 26.79 9.31
N LYS A 250 -3.72 27.77 9.90
CA LYS A 250 -4.12 28.39 11.17
C LYS A 250 -5.49 29.07 11.04
N ASP A 251 -5.63 29.98 10.08
CA ASP A 251 -6.86 30.77 9.94
C ASP A 251 -7.79 30.18 8.87
N SER A 252 -7.41 30.31 7.62
CA SER A 252 -8.13 29.81 6.45
C SER A 252 -7.16 29.23 5.43
N TYR A 253 -7.69 28.47 4.48
CA TYR A 253 -6.89 27.98 3.36
C TYR A 253 -6.21 29.14 2.62
N GLY A 254 -4.91 29.01 2.34
CA GLY A 254 -4.08 30.07 1.75
C GLY A 254 -3.40 30.99 2.78
N GLY A 255 -3.72 30.85 4.07
CA GLY A 255 -3.06 31.55 5.17
C GLY A 255 -1.77 30.88 5.64
N SER A 256 -1.42 31.10 6.91
CA SER A 256 -0.24 30.46 7.53
C SER A 256 -0.47 28.95 7.73
N PRO A 257 0.44 28.07 7.29
CA PRO A 257 0.34 26.64 7.56
C PRO A 257 0.38 26.32 9.05
N MET A 258 -0.30 25.23 9.44
CA MET A 258 -0.14 24.58 10.74
C MET A 258 1.30 24.07 10.92
N THR A 259 1.75 23.95 12.17
CA THR A 259 3.06 23.38 12.49
C THR A 259 3.16 21.96 11.92
N GLY A 260 4.21 21.66 11.15
CA GLY A 260 4.38 20.35 10.49
C GLY A 260 3.76 20.23 9.10
N TRP A 261 2.92 21.18 8.68
CA TRP A 261 2.11 21.07 7.45
C TRP A 261 2.51 22.05 6.34
N LYS A 262 3.73 22.60 6.40
CA LYS A 262 4.25 23.55 5.38
C LYS A 262 4.29 22.98 3.95
N LYS A 263 4.34 21.65 3.81
CA LYS A 263 4.38 20.94 2.52
C LYS A 263 3.00 20.61 1.97
N TYR A 264 1.93 20.97 2.67
CA TYR A 264 0.58 20.57 2.27
C TYR A 264 0.21 21.18 0.92
N ARG A 265 -0.30 20.34 0.02
CA ARG A 265 -0.82 20.73 -1.29
C ARG A 265 -2.18 20.10 -1.49
N MET A 266 -3.17 20.91 -1.86
CA MET A 266 -4.55 20.42 -1.95
C MET A 266 -4.76 19.53 -3.17
N GLU A 267 -3.92 19.69 -4.20
CA GLU A 267 -3.92 18.97 -5.46
C GLU A 267 -3.61 17.48 -5.26
N ASP A 268 -2.69 17.20 -4.34
CA ASP A 268 -2.19 15.86 -4.02
C ASP A 268 -3.02 15.20 -2.90
N ALA A 269 -3.80 15.98 -2.14
CA ALA A 269 -4.54 15.49 -1.00
C ALA A 269 -5.68 14.54 -1.41
N PRO A 270 -5.92 13.45 -0.64
CA PRO A 270 -6.98 12.49 -0.93
C PRO A 270 -8.38 13.09 -0.87
N CYS A 271 -9.18 12.81 -1.90
CA CYS A 271 -10.55 13.25 -2.05
C CYS A 271 -11.50 12.07 -2.30
N MET A 272 -12.73 12.19 -1.81
CA MET A 272 -13.83 11.31 -2.19
C MET A 272 -14.66 11.97 -3.29
N CYS A 273 -15.07 11.19 -4.27
CA CYS A 273 -15.90 11.68 -5.36
C CYS A 273 -17.36 11.81 -4.93
N THR A 274 -17.84 13.05 -4.88
CA THR A 274 -19.18 13.41 -4.40
C THR A 274 -19.89 14.32 -5.40
N GLU A 275 -21.20 14.45 -5.24
CA GLU A 275 -22.05 15.29 -6.06
C GLU A 275 -22.42 16.55 -5.28
N GLY A 276 -22.33 17.71 -5.93
CA GLY A 276 -22.64 19.00 -5.32
C GLY A 276 -21.43 19.72 -4.71
N GLY A 277 -21.72 20.82 -4.02
CA GLY A 277 -20.73 21.62 -3.30
C GLY A 277 -20.80 21.41 -1.79
N SER A 278 -20.03 22.17 -1.03
CA SER A 278 -19.94 22.07 0.43
C SER A 278 -21.26 22.26 1.21
N CYS A 279 -22.32 22.71 0.53
CA CYS A 279 -23.66 22.92 1.07
C CYS A 279 -24.77 22.27 0.21
N SER A 280 -24.46 21.34 -0.69
CA SER A 280 -25.46 20.68 -1.53
C SER A 280 -25.05 19.26 -1.93
N GLY A 281 -26.03 18.40 -2.22
CA GLY A 281 -25.78 17.01 -2.61
C GLY A 281 -25.05 16.18 -1.54
N THR A 282 -24.38 15.10 -1.96
CA THR A 282 -23.62 14.20 -1.08
C THR A 282 -22.40 14.92 -0.49
N HIS A 283 -21.79 15.84 -1.22
CA HIS A 283 -20.68 16.67 -0.72
C HIS A 283 -21.13 17.50 0.50
N GLY A 284 -22.28 18.18 0.39
CA GLY A 284 -22.86 18.96 1.47
C GLY A 284 -23.32 18.12 2.65
N LEU A 285 -23.85 16.92 2.41
CA LEU A 285 -24.20 15.97 3.46
C LEU A 285 -22.96 15.55 4.26
N ARG A 286 -21.84 15.22 3.60
CA ARG A 286 -20.59 14.84 4.29
C ARG A 286 -20.02 15.98 5.13
N HIS A 287 -19.99 17.21 4.59
CA HIS A 287 -19.58 18.39 5.34
C HIS A 287 -20.50 18.64 6.55
N THR A 288 -21.81 18.55 6.34
CA THR A 288 -22.80 18.71 7.42
C THR A 288 -22.58 17.67 8.51
N HIS A 289 -22.32 16.41 8.15
CA HIS A 289 -21.93 15.37 9.12
C HIS A 289 -20.66 15.75 9.89
N HIS A 290 -19.60 16.16 9.20
CA HIS A 290 -18.34 16.61 9.82
C HIS A 290 -18.57 17.73 10.85
N LYS A 291 -19.53 18.63 10.58
CA LYS A 291 -19.91 19.73 11.46
C LYS A 291 -20.81 19.33 12.61
N THR A 292 -21.87 18.56 12.37
CA THR A 292 -22.91 18.27 13.37
C THR A 292 -22.55 17.13 14.31
N THR A 293 -21.63 16.25 13.92
CA THR A 293 -21.22 15.08 14.73
C THR A 293 -19.91 15.30 15.49
N SER A 294 -19.28 16.46 15.33
CA SER A 294 -18.04 16.78 16.05
C SER A 294 -18.30 17.06 17.52
N SER A 295 -17.50 16.47 18.39
CA SER A 295 -17.50 16.76 19.83
C SER A 295 -16.68 18.01 20.19
N VAL A 296 -15.98 18.61 19.23
CA VAL A 296 -15.10 19.77 19.45
C VAL A 296 -15.56 20.99 18.66
N PRO A 297 -15.40 22.21 19.20
CA PRO A 297 -15.70 23.45 18.47
C PRO A 297 -14.86 23.61 17.20
N ASN A 298 -15.43 24.25 16.18
CA ASN A 298 -14.68 24.65 14.99
C ASN A 298 -13.49 25.55 15.37
N GLY A 299 -12.32 25.28 14.79
CA GLY A 299 -11.06 25.96 15.12
C GLY A 299 -10.20 25.24 16.17
N THR A 300 -10.71 24.19 16.82
CA THR A 300 -9.93 23.42 17.82
C THR A 300 -8.77 22.70 17.17
N HIS A 301 -7.57 22.79 17.73
CA HIS A 301 -6.42 21.99 17.31
C HIS A 301 -6.50 20.61 17.95
N ARG A 302 -6.27 19.56 17.16
CA ARG A 302 -6.33 18.17 17.63
C ARG A 302 -5.38 17.27 16.83
N PRO A 303 -5.03 16.09 17.35
CA PRO A 303 -4.18 15.14 16.63
C PRO A 303 -4.77 14.79 15.25
N PHE A 304 -3.91 14.71 14.24
CA PHE A 304 -4.31 14.38 12.86
C PHE A 304 -5.11 13.08 12.78
N ASP A 305 -4.68 12.05 13.51
CA ASP A 305 -5.33 10.74 13.53
C ASP A 305 -6.78 10.81 14.03
N GLU A 306 -7.07 11.64 15.04
CA GLU A 306 -8.43 11.80 15.52
C GLU A 306 -9.33 12.55 14.54
N GLU A 307 -8.78 13.55 13.84
CA GLU A 307 -9.51 14.25 12.78
C GLU A 307 -9.76 13.31 11.59
N VAL A 308 -8.80 12.45 11.23
CA VAL A 308 -8.96 11.42 10.20
C VAL A 308 -10.11 10.47 10.55
N THR A 309 -10.15 9.92 11.77
CA THR A 309 -11.24 9.01 12.21
C THR A 309 -12.60 9.71 12.16
N HIS A 310 -12.67 10.96 12.62
CA HIS A 310 -13.91 11.76 12.56
C HIS A 310 -14.37 12.02 11.11
N CYS A 311 -13.46 12.43 10.24
CA CYS A 311 -13.75 12.70 8.84
C CYS A 311 -14.12 11.43 8.06
N ALA A 312 -13.49 10.28 8.36
CA ALA A 312 -13.81 8.99 7.76
C ALA A 312 -15.22 8.50 8.13
N ALA A 313 -15.67 8.75 9.36
CA ALA A 313 -17.06 8.49 9.76
C ALA A 313 -18.05 9.32 8.92
N GLY A 314 -17.75 10.60 8.67
CA GLY A 314 -18.55 11.44 7.76
C GLY A 314 -18.55 10.96 6.31
N ALA A 315 -17.42 10.43 5.83
CA ALA A 315 -17.33 9.81 4.52
C ALA A 315 -18.23 8.56 4.42
N LYS A 316 -18.31 7.76 5.48
CA LYS A 316 -19.21 6.59 5.55
C LYS A 316 -20.69 6.98 5.55
N ALA A 317 -21.06 8.15 6.06
CA ALA A 317 -22.44 8.64 6.00
C ALA A 317 -22.95 8.86 4.56
N VAL A 318 -22.05 9.08 3.60
CA VAL A 318 -22.37 9.24 2.17
C VAL A 318 -22.03 8.01 1.32
N ALA A 319 -21.31 7.06 1.90
CA ALA A 319 -20.96 5.78 1.28
C ALA A 319 -20.93 4.66 2.35
N PRO A 320 -22.10 4.21 2.85
CA PRO A 320 -22.17 3.29 3.99
C PRO A 320 -21.56 1.90 3.73
N HIS A 321 -21.43 1.52 2.46
CA HIS A 321 -20.84 0.26 2.01
C HIS A 321 -19.30 0.25 2.02
N CYS A 322 -18.65 1.41 2.16
CA CYS A 322 -17.20 1.51 2.24
C CYS A 322 -16.69 1.15 3.65
N ASP A 323 -15.51 0.55 3.71
CA ASP A 323 -14.86 0.27 4.98
C ASP A 323 -14.23 1.55 5.58
N GLN A 324 -14.58 1.86 6.82
CA GLN A 324 -14.09 3.07 7.48
C GLN A 324 -12.58 3.01 7.72
N LYS A 325 -12.05 1.84 8.13
CA LYS A 325 -10.63 1.67 8.37
C LYS A 325 -9.84 1.77 7.07
N CYS A 326 -10.41 1.31 5.95
CA CYS A 326 -9.82 1.56 4.64
C CYS A 326 -9.76 3.06 4.30
N ILE A 327 -10.83 3.82 4.56
CA ILE A 327 -10.82 5.28 4.33
C ILE A 327 -9.76 5.96 5.24
N GLU A 328 -9.69 5.60 6.51
CA GLU A 328 -8.67 6.10 7.44
C GLU A 328 -7.25 5.77 6.95
N ALA A 329 -7.03 4.53 6.51
CA ALA A 329 -5.79 4.07 5.90
C ALA A 329 -5.40 4.92 4.68
N GLN A 330 -6.34 5.14 3.75
CA GLN A 330 -6.10 5.95 2.56
C GLN A 330 -5.78 7.41 2.91
N LEU A 331 -6.45 7.98 3.91
CA LEU A 331 -6.18 9.34 4.38
C LEU A 331 -4.79 9.46 5.01
N LYS A 332 -4.42 8.52 5.89
CA LYS A 332 -3.10 8.53 6.52
C LYS A 332 -1.99 8.34 5.49
N GLU A 333 -2.16 7.42 4.55
CA GLU A 333 -1.18 7.16 3.49
C GLU A 333 -1.06 8.37 2.56
N GLY A 334 -2.19 8.89 2.07
CA GLY A 334 -2.19 9.99 1.10
C GLY A 334 -1.75 11.33 1.67
N HIS A 335 -1.69 11.49 3.00
CA HIS A 335 -1.07 12.65 3.65
C HIS A 335 0.42 12.44 3.97
N LYS A 336 0.98 11.24 3.76
CA LYS A 336 2.44 11.04 3.85
C LYS A 336 3.13 11.91 2.80
N GLY A 337 4.10 12.70 3.23
CA GLY A 337 4.81 13.64 2.35
C GLY A 337 4.15 15.01 2.20
N LEU A 338 2.87 15.16 2.56
CA LEU A 338 2.16 16.45 2.62
C LEU A 338 2.41 17.19 3.94
N GLY A 339 2.87 16.48 4.97
CA GLY A 339 3.24 17.06 6.25
C GLY A 339 3.77 16.02 7.23
N ASP A 340 3.96 16.44 8.46
CA ASP A 340 4.26 15.58 9.60
C ASP A 340 2.93 15.16 10.26
N THR A 341 2.52 13.92 9.99
CA THR A 341 1.26 13.35 10.49
C THR A 341 1.25 13.16 12.01
N SER A 342 2.38 13.35 12.71
CA SER A 342 2.43 13.38 14.17
C SER A 342 1.99 14.72 14.76
N LYS A 343 1.76 15.75 13.93
CA LYS A 343 1.36 17.09 14.37
C LYS A 343 -0.15 17.29 14.26
N ASP A 344 -0.64 18.17 15.11
CA ASP A 344 -2.04 18.57 15.13
C ASP A 344 -2.47 19.24 13.83
N VAL A 345 -3.76 19.09 13.56
CA VAL A 345 -4.51 19.85 12.56
C VAL A 345 -5.62 20.63 13.24
N LYS A 346 -6.16 21.62 12.55
CA LYS A 346 -7.33 22.38 13.01
C LYS A 346 -8.59 21.65 12.59
N HIS A 347 -9.50 21.39 13.52
CA HIS A 347 -10.86 20.97 13.20
C HIS A 347 -11.55 22.10 12.44
N SER A 348 -11.71 21.96 11.13
CA SER A 348 -12.23 23.01 10.25
C SER A 348 -13.54 22.58 9.58
N SER A 349 -14.62 22.51 10.35
CA SER A 349 -15.91 22.08 9.84
C SER A 349 -16.66 23.17 9.08
N THR A 350 -17.31 22.76 7.99
CA THR A 350 -18.16 23.59 7.14
C THR A 350 -19.47 22.85 6.84
N GLY A 351 -20.40 23.45 6.10
CA GLY A 351 -21.70 22.85 5.80
C GLY A 351 -22.83 23.36 6.69
N LYS A 352 -24.00 22.72 6.56
CA LYS A 352 -25.23 23.12 7.27
C LYS A 352 -25.12 22.80 8.76
N THR A 353 -25.96 23.44 9.57
CA THR A 353 -26.03 23.21 11.02
C THR A 353 -26.98 22.08 11.39
N ASP A 354 -27.74 21.58 10.42
CA ASP A 354 -28.78 20.59 10.61
C ASP A 354 -28.67 19.52 9.51
N ILE A 355 -28.56 18.26 9.94
CA ILE A 355 -28.42 17.11 9.06
C ILE A 355 -29.76 16.71 8.44
N GLU A 356 -30.89 17.07 9.06
CA GLU A 356 -32.24 16.76 8.55
C GLU A 356 -32.50 17.41 7.19
N HIS A 357 -31.76 18.48 6.86
CA HIS A 357 -31.72 19.09 5.53
C HIS A 357 -31.42 18.08 4.41
N TYR A 358 -30.73 16.98 4.73
CA TYR A 358 -30.34 15.92 3.79
C TYR A 358 -31.05 14.59 4.06
N SER A 359 -32.07 14.53 4.91
CA SER A 359 -32.79 13.30 5.28
C SER A 359 -33.21 12.45 4.07
N SER A 360 -33.90 13.04 3.10
CA SER A 360 -34.32 12.34 1.87
C SER A 360 -33.15 11.77 1.05
N LEU A 361 -32.02 12.48 1.02
CA LEU A 361 -30.81 12.01 0.35
C LEU A 361 -30.17 10.86 1.14
N GLN A 362 -30.13 10.96 2.46
CA GLN A 362 -29.58 9.93 3.34
C GLN A 362 -30.42 8.65 3.29
N ASP A 363 -31.74 8.76 3.24
CA ASP A 363 -32.64 7.61 3.03
C ASP A 363 -32.37 6.91 1.71
N THR A 364 -32.13 7.70 0.65
CA THR A 364 -31.77 7.16 -0.67
C THR A 364 -30.45 6.41 -0.60
N ILE A 365 -29.42 7.01 0.00
CA ILE A 365 -28.09 6.38 0.16
C ILE A 365 -28.19 5.08 0.97
N ASN A 366 -28.90 5.10 2.09
CA ASN A 366 -29.04 3.94 2.97
C ASN A 366 -29.79 2.79 2.28
N LYS A 367 -30.88 3.10 1.56
CA LYS A 367 -31.63 2.12 0.78
C LYS A 367 -30.74 1.44 -0.26
N THR A 368 -29.92 2.22 -0.97
CA THR A 368 -29.05 1.71 -2.02
C THR A 368 -27.81 1.01 -1.48
N ALA A 369 -27.27 1.43 -0.34
CA ALA A 369 -26.19 0.70 0.34
C ALA A 369 -26.62 -0.71 0.73
N GLY A 370 -27.89 -0.90 1.12
CA GLY A 370 -28.46 -2.22 1.41
C GLY A 370 -28.37 -3.20 0.23
N SER A 371 -28.46 -2.73 -1.02
CA SER A 371 -28.30 -3.59 -2.20
C SER A 371 -26.85 -3.93 -2.55
N LEU A 372 -25.88 -3.10 -2.15
CA LEU A 372 -24.45 -3.36 -2.39
C LEU A 372 -23.84 -4.31 -1.35
N GLY A 373 -24.55 -4.59 -0.26
CA GLY A 373 -24.11 -5.43 0.85
C GLY A 373 -23.12 -4.73 1.80
N ALA A 374 -22.83 -5.40 2.91
CA ALA A 374 -21.85 -4.92 3.89
C ALA A 374 -20.42 -4.86 3.31
N PRO A 375 -19.48 -4.14 3.95
CA PRO A 375 -18.04 -4.26 3.70
C PRO A 375 -17.64 -5.74 3.61
N LEU A 376 -16.94 -6.12 2.54
CA LEU A 376 -16.42 -7.48 2.41
C LEU A 376 -15.21 -7.60 3.35
N PRO A 377 -15.02 -8.76 4.00
CA PRO A 377 -13.94 -8.96 4.96
C PRO A 377 -12.54 -8.82 4.34
#